data_AF-A0A7S2WMU5-F1
#
_entry.id   AF-A0A7S2WMU5-F1
#
_cell.length_a   1.000
_cell.length_b   1.000
_cell.length_c   1.000
_cell.angle_alpha   90.00
_cell.angle_beta   90.00
_cell.angle_gamma   90.00
#
_symmetry.space_group_name_H-M   'P 1'
#
loop_
_entity.id
_entity.type
_entity.pdbx_description
1 polymer ?
#
loop_
_entity_poly.entity_id
_entity_poly.type
_entity_poly.pdbx_seq_one_letter_code
_entity_poly.pdbx_strand_id
1 'polypeptide(L)'
;EIGVIPELQDKDVKIKHRLEPGKMFLVDFETQRIVPDDEIKEQVASRHPYGEWVKESMIDLERWTQETAISPAPFDFSSTNRKLNSFGFTGERLEMLLLPMGIGGKEAL
;
A
#
# COMPACT_ATOMS: atom_id res chain seq x y z
N GLU A 1 -12.92 20.31 15.52
CA GLU A 1 -12.86 21.75 15.88
C GLU A 1 -12.29 21.88 17.28
N ILE A 2 -11.57 22.97 17.58
CA ILE A 2 -11.03 23.26 18.93
C ILE A 2 -11.88 24.38 19.55
N GLY A 3 -12.11 24.34 20.86
CA GLY A 3 -12.81 25.42 21.57
C GLY A 3 -14.34 25.31 21.56
N VAL A 4 -14.89 24.12 21.33
CA VAL A 4 -16.35 23.87 21.33
C VAL A 4 -16.95 23.95 22.75
N ILE A 5 -16.12 23.85 23.80
CA ILE A 5 -16.55 23.91 25.20
C ILE A 5 -16.05 25.25 25.79
N PRO A 6 -16.90 26.29 25.87
CA PRO A 6 -16.51 27.64 26.27
C PRO A 6 -16.19 27.78 27.78
N GLU A 7 -16.67 26.85 28.59
CA GLU A 7 -16.52 26.87 30.06
C GLU A 7 -15.18 26.27 30.53
N LEU A 8 -14.45 25.58 29.67
CA LEU A 8 -13.21 24.89 30.00
C LEU A 8 -12.04 25.89 30.07
N GLN A 9 -11.44 26.04 31.25
CA GLN A 9 -10.29 26.92 31.43
C GLN A 9 -8.99 26.24 31.03
N ASP A 10 -8.09 26.95 30.34
CA ASP A 10 -6.83 26.40 29.83
C ASP A 10 -5.91 25.82 30.91
N LYS A 11 -5.99 26.34 32.13
CA LYS A 11 -5.24 25.82 33.29
C LYS A 11 -5.64 24.40 33.71
N ASP A 12 -6.85 23.96 33.34
CA ASP A 12 -7.38 22.64 33.69
C ASP A 12 -7.04 21.61 32.59
N VAL A 13 -6.43 22.05 31.48
CA VAL A 13 -6.08 21.20 30.34
C VAL A 13 -4.68 20.63 30.49
N LYS A 14 -4.58 19.33 30.77
CA LYS A 14 -3.28 18.64 30.88
C LYS A 14 -2.57 18.47 29.54
N ILE A 15 -3.31 18.10 28.48
CA ILE A 15 -2.77 17.81 27.15
C ILE A 15 -3.76 18.27 26.08
N LYS A 16 -3.27 18.99 25.06
CA LYS A 16 -4.01 19.32 23.83
C LYS A 16 -3.34 18.60 22.66
N HIS A 17 -4.06 17.67 22.03
CA HIS A 17 -3.55 16.92 20.88
C HIS A 17 -4.68 16.69 19.86
N ARG A 18 -4.31 16.41 18.61
CA ARG A 18 -5.23 15.99 17.54
C ARG A 18 -5.01 14.53 17.18
N LEU A 19 -6.01 13.84 16.62
CA LEU A 19 -5.76 12.53 16.03
C LEU A 19 -4.88 12.67 14.78
N GLU A 20 -3.80 11.90 14.76
CA GLU A 20 -2.88 11.79 13.63
C GLU A 20 -3.22 10.57 12.77
N PRO A 21 -2.85 10.56 11.47
CA PRO A 21 -3.08 9.40 10.63
C PRO A 21 -2.53 8.11 11.26
N GLY A 22 -3.40 7.11 11.43
CA GLY A 22 -3.04 5.82 12.01
C GLY A 22 -2.92 5.77 13.54
N LYS A 23 -3.21 6.86 14.27
CA LYS A 23 -3.29 6.87 15.74
C LYS A 23 -4.73 6.70 16.24
N MET A 24 -4.89 5.93 17.32
CA MET A 24 -6.16 5.66 17.99
C MET A 24 -6.23 6.37 19.35
N PHE A 25 -7.45 6.69 19.79
CA PHE A 25 -7.72 7.24 21.11
C PHE A 25 -8.86 6.43 21.75
N LEU A 26 -8.58 5.78 22.86
CA LEU A 26 -9.55 4.96 23.60
C LEU A 26 -9.59 5.41 25.06
N VAL A 27 -10.80 5.60 25.56
CA VAL A 27 -11.06 5.80 26.99
C VAL A 27 -11.71 4.52 27.50
N ASP A 28 -11.04 3.88 28.46
CA ASP A 28 -11.58 2.73 29.17
C ASP A 28 -12.31 3.21 30.43
N PHE A 29 -13.62 3.03 30.46
CA PHE A 29 -14.47 3.45 31.58
C PHE A 29 -14.44 2.47 32.76
N GLU A 30 -14.05 1.21 32.55
CA GLU A 30 -13.93 0.22 33.63
C GLU A 30 -12.65 0.48 34.43
N THR A 31 -11.52 0.66 33.73
CA THR A 31 -10.23 1.00 34.36
C THR A 31 -10.01 2.50 34.57
N GLN A 32 -10.98 3.33 34.14
CA GLN A 32 -11.01 4.78 34.28
C GLN A 32 -9.74 5.49 33.78
N ARG A 33 -9.21 5.05 32.63
CA ARG A 33 -7.98 5.61 32.05
C ARG A 33 -8.07 5.78 30.54
N ILE A 34 -7.22 6.65 30.03
CA ILE A 34 -6.95 6.76 28.60
C ILE A 34 -5.95 5.65 28.24
N VAL A 35 -6.30 4.79 27.29
CA VAL A 35 -5.44 3.71 26.81
C VAL A 35 -4.55 4.25 25.68
N PRO A 36 -3.22 4.14 25.78
CA PRO A 36 -2.31 4.55 24.71
C PRO A 36 -2.52 3.75 23.41
N ASP A 37 -2.34 4.41 22.26
CA ASP A 37 -2.45 3.79 20.93
C ASP A 37 -1.61 2.52 20.77
N ASP A 38 -0.36 2.55 21.22
CA ASP A 38 0.57 1.42 21.09
C ASP A 38 0.10 0.22 21.92
N GLU A 39 -0.52 0.47 23.09
CA GLU A 39 -1.08 -0.59 23.92
C GLU A 39 -2.28 -1.26 23.25
N ILE A 40 -3.17 -0.47 22.62
CA ILE A 40 -4.32 -1.00 21.87
C ILE A 40 -3.82 -1.88 20.72
N LYS A 41 -2.82 -1.41 19.97
CA LYS A 41 -2.25 -2.14 18.85
C LYS A 41 -1.56 -3.42 19.30
N GLU A 42 -0.78 -3.37 20.37
CA GLU A 42 -0.11 -4.54 20.93
C GLU A 42 -1.11 -5.61 21.39
N GLN A 43 -2.18 -5.20 22.09
CA GLN A 43 -3.25 -6.10 22.51
C GLN A 43 -3.96 -6.79 21.35
N VAL A 44 -4.06 -6.15 20.19
CA VAL A 44 -4.68 -6.73 18.98
C VAL A 44 -3.69 -7.58 18.20
N ALA A 45 -2.46 -7.10 18.04
CA ALA A 45 -1.39 -7.78 17.31
C ALA A 45 -0.96 -9.08 17.99
N SER A 46 -1.02 -9.14 19.32
CA SER A 46 -0.65 -10.33 20.11
C SER A 46 -1.74 -11.40 20.18
N ARG A 47 -2.96 -11.16 19.66
CA ARG A 47 -4.06 -12.14 19.73
C ARG A 47 -3.76 -13.44 18.98
N HIS A 48 -3.00 -13.34 17.90
CA HIS A 48 -2.63 -14.46 17.04
C HIS A 48 -1.20 -14.28 16.52
N PRO A 49 -0.51 -15.35 16.11
CA PRO A 49 0.85 -15.27 15.59
C PRO A 49 0.85 -14.81 14.12
N TYR A 50 0.32 -13.61 13.84
CA TYR A 50 0.18 -13.10 12.47
C TYR A 50 1.52 -13.07 11.72
N GLY A 51 2.63 -12.81 12.41
CA GLY A 51 3.97 -12.83 11.82
C GLY A 51 4.37 -14.21 11.30
N GLU A 52 3.99 -15.29 12.00
CA GLU A 52 4.24 -16.66 11.55
C GLU A 52 3.39 -16.99 10.32
N TRP A 53 2.11 -16.62 10.35
CA TRP A 53 1.21 -16.85 9.21
C TRP A 53 1.69 -16.17 7.94
N VAL A 54 2.15 -14.91 8.05
CA VAL A 54 2.74 -14.19 6.91
C VAL A 54 4.00 -14.91 6.44
N LYS A 55 4.90 -15.29 7.34
CA LYS A 55 6.16 -15.96 6.97
C LYS A 55 5.93 -17.31 6.27
N GLU A 56 4.93 -18.07 6.71
CA GLU A 56 4.67 -19.42 6.18
C GLU A 56 3.81 -19.41 4.90
N SER A 57 2.91 -18.44 4.77
CA SER A 57 1.90 -18.44 3.69
C SER A 57 2.14 -17.36 2.62
N MET A 58 2.98 -16.36 2.87
CA MET A 58 3.25 -15.31 1.90
C MET A 58 4.34 -15.77 0.92
N ILE A 59 3.99 -15.77 -0.35
CA ILE A 59 4.94 -16.00 -1.44
C ILE A 59 5.39 -14.64 -1.97
N ASP A 60 6.70 -14.39 -1.92
CA ASP A 60 7.32 -13.24 -2.58
C ASP A 60 7.51 -13.57 -4.07
N LEU A 61 6.69 -12.96 -4.92
CA LEU A 61 6.72 -13.17 -6.37
C LEU A 61 7.98 -12.59 -7.02
N GLU A 62 8.55 -11.52 -6.47
CA GLU A 62 9.80 -10.95 -7.00
C GLU A 62 10.94 -11.94 -6.80
N ARG A 63 11.06 -12.46 -5.57
CA ARG A 63 12.03 -13.51 -5.28
C ARG A 63 11.79 -14.78 -6.11
N TRP A 64 10.55 -15.23 -6.18
CA TRP A 64 10.19 -16.44 -6.92
C TRP A 64 10.52 -16.32 -8.42
N THR A 65 10.23 -15.16 -9.05
CA THR A 65 10.55 -14.94 -10.47
C THR A 65 12.05 -14.89 -10.73
N GLN A 66 12.86 -14.39 -9.81
CA GLN A 66 14.33 -14.45 -9.91
C GLN A 66 14.85 -15.88 -9.86
N GLU A 67 14.33 -16.72 -8.97
CA GLU A 67 14.74 -18.12 -8.80
C GLU A 67 14.26 -19.02 -9.96
N THR A 68 13.13 -18.69 -10.58
CA THR A 68 12.48 -19.50 -11.63
C THR A 68 12.56 -18.88 -13.01
N ALA A 69 13.34 -17.81 -13.19
CA ALA A 69 13.42 -17.05 -14.43
C ALA A 69 13.71 -17.97 -15.63
N ILE A 70 12.70 -18.18 -16.47
CA ILE A 70 12.85 -18.87 -17.74
C ILE A 70 13.53 -17.90 -18.70
N SER A 71 14.57 -18.35 -19.40
CA SER A 71 15.21 -17.54 -20.43
C SER A 71 14.15 -17.11 -21.46
N PRO A 72 14.05 -15.81 -21.79
CA PRO A 72 13.05 -15.34 -22.74
C PRO A 72 13.20 -16.08 -24.07
N ALA A 73 12.08 -16.47 -24.66
CA ALA A 73 12.06 -17.08 -25.98
C ALA A 73 12.77 -16.15 -26.99
N PRO A 74 13.49 -16.70 -27.99
CA PRO A 74 14.15 -15.89 -28.99
C PRO A 74 13.14 -14.98 -29.70
N PHE A 75 13.50 -13.70 -29.82
CA PHE A 75 12.65 -12.71 -30.46
C PHE A 75 12.61 -12.94 -31.98
N ASP A 76 11.41 -13.16 -32.53
CA ASP A 76 11.16 -13.17 -33.96
C ASP A 76 10.25 -11.99 -34.33
N PHE A 77 10.81 -11.05 -35.10
CA PHE A 77 10.13 -9.85 -35.54
C PHE A 77 8.89 -10.17 -36.40
N SER A 78 8.98 -11.17 -37.27
CA SER A 78 7.94 -11.47 -38.25
C SER A 78 6.67 -12.04 -37.59
N SER A 79 6.82 -12.99 -36.68
CA SER A 79 5.71 -13.53 -35.90
C SER A 79 5.15 -12.52 -34.90
N THR A 80 6.01 -11.72 -34.27
CA THR A 80 5.57 -10.67 -33.33
C THR A 80 4.74 -9.61 -34.04
N ASN A 81 5.20 -9.10 -35.19
CA ASN A 81 4.46 -8.11 -35.97
C ASN A 81 3.11 -8.65 -36.46
N ARG A 82 3.06 -9.94 -36.87
CA ARG A 82 1.80 -10.60 -37.25
C ARG A 82 0.81 -10.65 -36.08
N LYS A 83 1.27 -11.00 -34.87
CA LYS A 83 0.43 -11.01 -33.66
C LYS A 83 -0.07 -9.62 -33.33
N LEU A 84 0.82 -8.63 -33.30
CA LEU A 84 0.46 -7.23 -33.02
C LEU A 84 -0.62 -6.72 -33.98
N ASN A 85 -0.45 -6.97 -35.28
CA ASN A 85 -1.46 -6.61 -36.28
C ASN A 85 -2.79 -7.34 -36.05
N SER A 86 -2.76 -8.64 -35.70
CA SER A 86 -3.99 -9.41 -35.43
C SER A 86 -4.76 -8.92 -34.20
N PHE A 87 -4.08 -8.30 -33.24
CA PHE A 87 -4.68 -7.66 -32.06
C PHE A 87 -5.00 -6.17 -32.28
N GLY A 88 -4.78 -5.64 -33.49
CA GLY A 88 -5.10 -4.24 -33.83
C GLY A 88 -4.11 -3.21 -33.28
N PHE A 89 -2.87 -3.61 -32.98
CA PHE A 89 -1.79 -2.67 -32.71
C PHE A 89 -1.33 -2.04 -34.03
N THR A 90 -1.34 -0.72 -34.09
CA THR A 90 -0.84 0.07 -35.23
C THR A 90 0.49 0.72 -34.86
N GLY A 91 1.26 1.15 -35.86
CA GLY A 91 2.51 1.89 -35.63
C GLY A 91 2.29 3.12 -34.75
N GLU A 92 1.24 3.90 -35.03
CA GLU A 92 0.85 5.06 -34.22
C GLU A 92 0.56 4.69 -32.77
N ARG A 93 -0.14 3.58 -32.49
CA ARG A 93 -0.41 3.15 -31.10
C ARG A 93 0.85 2.68 -30.40
N LEU A 94 1.77 2.01 -31.11
CA LEU A 94 3.06 1.63 -30.55
C LEU A 94 3.87 2.88 -30.19
N GLU A 95 3.93 3.85 -31.09
CA GLU A 95 4.75 5.06 -30.94
C GLU A 95 4.17 6.07 -29.95
N MET A 96 2.86 6.30 -29.99
CA MET A 96 2.21 7.32 -29.15
C MET A 96 1.85 6.79 -27.76
N LEU A 97 1.64 5.48 -27.58
CA LEU A 97 1.22 4.93 -26.29
C LEU A 97 2.29 4.05 -25.64
N LEU A 98 2.77 3.02 -26.35
CA LEU A 98 3.67 2.01 -25.77
C LEU A 98 5.11 2.50 -25.59
N LEU A 99 5.67 3.26 -26.54
CA LEU A 99 7.02 3.80 -26.41
C LEU A 99 7.14 4.77 -25.21
N PRO A 100 6.21 5.72 -24.97
CA PRO A 100 6.25 6.57 -23.77
C PRO A 100 6.14 5.78 -22.47
N MET A 101 5.31 4.72 -22.43
CA MET A 101 5.23 3.84 -21.25
C MET A 101 6.52 3.08 -21.01
N GLY A 102 7.14 2.53 -22.06
CA GLY A 102 8.37 1.75 -21.95
C GLY A 102 9.60 2.59 -21.57
N ILE A 103 9.69 3.83 -22.04
CA ILE A 103 10.83 4.72 -21.79
C ILE A 103 10.60 5.59 -20.54
N GLY A 104 9.41 6.16 -20.41
CA GLY A 104 9.07 7.14 -19.37
C GLY A 104 8.42 6.55 -18.12
N GLY A 105 8.03 5.27 -18.14
CA GLY A 105 7.37 4.60 -17.01
C GLY A 105 6.02 5.22 -16.63
N LYS A 106 5.42 5.97 -17.55
CA LYS A 106 4.15 6.68 -17.36
C LYS A 106 3.29 6.51 -18.60
N GLU A 107 1.98 6.52 -18.40
CA GLU A 107 1.03 6.53 -19.52
C GLU A 107 1.27 7.74 -20.42
N ALA A 108 1.02 7.57 -21.71
CA ALA A 108 1.08 8.65 -22.67
C ALA A 108 0.00 9.70 -22.34
N LEU A 109 0.39 10.97 -22.42
CA LEU A 109 -0.50 12.13 -22.19
C LEU A 109 -1.41 12.38 -23.40
#